data_AF-A0A447KQK6-F1
#
_entry.id   AF-A0A447KQK6-F1
#
_cell.length_a   1.000
_cell.length_b   1.000
_cell.length_c   1.000
_cell.angle_alpha   90.00
_cell.angle_beta   90.00
_cell.angle_gamma   90.00
#
_symmetry.space_group_name_H-M   'P 1'
#
loop_
_entity.id
_entity.type
_entity.pdbx_description
1 polymer ?
#
loop_
_entity_poly.entity_id
_entity_poly.type
_entity_poly.pdbx_seq_one_letter_code
_entity_poly.pdbx_strand_id
1 'polypeptide(L)'
;MIAPESKSPRWRVGHYARDNYLTERPGKYEQDDGSFIDTFKPILLHKGGVWLYRQYLKGRLPMKKVWDGEFTHVKGWTVAA
;
A
#
# COMPACT_ATOMS: atom_id res chain seq x y z
N MET A 1 -29.73 0.14 -20.89
CA MET A 1 -29.01 -0.98 -20.26
C MET A 1 -27.85 -0.41 -19.47
N ILE A 2 -27.91 -0.45 -18.14
CA ILE A 2 -26.85 0.06 -17.25
C ILE A 2 -25.83 -1.06 -17.10
N ALA A 3 -24.61 -0.88 -17.62
CA ALA A 3 -23.52 -1.84 -17.44
C ALA A 3 -23.18 -1.93 -15.94
N PRO A 4 -22.90 -3.13 -15.40
CA PRO A 4 -22.58 -3.26 -13.99
C PRO A 4 -21.32 -2.45 -13.70
N GLU A 5 -21.40 -1.61 -12.67
CA GLU A 5 -20.31 -0.87 -12.02
C GLU A 5 -19.13 -1.83 -11.80
N SER A 6 -18.24 -1.93 -12.78
CA SER A 6 -17.13 -2.88 -12.72
C SER A 6 -16.19 -2.38 -11.63
N LYS A 7 -16.07 -3.15 -10.55
CA LYS A 7 -15.15 -2.93 -9.41
C LYS A 7 -13.67 -2.73 -9.81
N SER A 8 -13.35 -2.76 -11.09
CA SER A 8 -12.02 -2.68 -11.67
C SER A 8 -12.07 -1.71 -12.85
N PRO A 9 -11.34 -0.58 -12.83
CA PRO A 9 -11.19 0.26 -14.01
C PRO A 9 -10.56 -0.58 -15.14
N ARG A 10 -11.18 -0.58 -16.33
CA ARG A 10 -10.84 -1.47 -17.47
C ARG A 10 -9.39 -1.39 -17.95
N TRP A 11 -8.65 -0.34 -17.58
CA TRP A 11 -7.24 -0.13 -17.92
C TRP A 11 -6.28 -0.81 -16.93
N ARG A 12 -6.76 -1.48 -15.90
CA ARG A 12 -5.90 -2.11 -14.90
C ARG A 12 -5.60 -3.56 -15.20
N VAL A 13 -4.31 -3.87 -15.20
CA VAL A 13 -3.82 -5.25 -15.16
C VAL A 13 -4.01 -5.80 -13.75
N GLY A 14 -4.82 -6.86 -13.61
CA GLY A 14 -5.01 -7.57 -12.34
C GLY A 14 -3.68 -8.07 -11.78
N HIS A 15 -3.54 -8.05 -10.45
CA HIS A 15 -2.30 -8.49 -9.81
C HIS A 15 -2.62 -9.15 -8.47
N TYR A 16 -2.20 -10.41 -8.30
CA TYR A 16 -2.53 -11.26 -7.15
C TYR A 16 -2.37 -10.54 -5.80
N ALA A 17 -1.25 -9.83 -5.60
CA ALA A 17 -1.02 -9.14 -4.34
C ALA A 17 -1.96 -7.94 -4.12
N ARG A 18 -2.29 -7.19 -5.18
CA ARG A 18 -3.19 -6.04 -5.09
C ARG A 18 -4.59 -6.50 -4.74
N ASP A 19 -5.05 -7.53 -5.43
CA ASP A 19 -6.43 -7.98 -5.33
C ASP A 19 -6.72 -8.72 -4.01
N ASN A 20 -5.68 -9.24 -3.32
CA ASN A 20 -5.83 -9.98 -2.07
C ASN A 20 -5.42 -9.24 -0.79
N TYR A 21 -4.51 -8.26 -0.90
CA TYR A 21 -3.83 -7.65 0.25
C TYR A 21 -3.97 -6.13 0.29
N LEU A 22 -4.46 -5.52 -0.79
CA LEU A 22 -4.68 -4.09 -0.89
C LEU A 22 -6.17 -3.82 -1.19
N THR A 23 -6.63 -2.67 -0.77
CA THR A 23 -7.83 -2.03 -1.29
C THR A 23 -7.45 -0.67 -1.84
N GLU A 24 -8.39 0.10 -2.36
CA GLU A 24 -8.09 1.42 -2.89
C GLU A 24 -9.10 2.45 -2.44
N ARG A 25 -8.62 3.68 -2.28
CA ARG A 25 -9.46 4.84 -2.06
C ARG A 25 -9.46 5.68 -3.34
N PRO A 26 -10.63 5.85 -4.00
CA PRO A 26 -10.76 6.75 -5.12
C PRO A 26 -10.63 8.20 -4.63
N GLY A 27 -10.08 9.05 -5.48
CA GLY A 27 -9.92 10.47 -5.27
C GLY A 27 -9.79 11.21 -6.59
N LYS A 28 -9.76 12.54 -6.51
CA LYS A 28 -9.52 13.41 -7.66
C LYS A 28 -8.36 14.33 -7.33
N TYR A 29 -7.48 14.53 -8.31
CA TYR A 29 -6.37 15.44 -8.22
C TYR A 29 -6.59 16.58 -9.22
N GLU A 30 -6.57 17.81 -8.74
CA GLU A 30 -6.65 19.01 -9.59
C GLU A 30 -5.28 19.30 -10.18
N GLN A 31 -5.22 19.49 -11.49
CA GLN A 31 -4.04 19.88 -12.22
C GLN A 31 -3.92 21.41 -12.28
N ASP A 32 -2.71 21.89 -12.62
CA ASP A 32 -2.42 23.32 -12.72
C ASP A 32 -3.27 24.05 -13.78
N ASP A 33 -3.82 23.31 -14.75
CA ASP A 33 -4.72 23.80 -15.80
C ASP A 33 -6.21 23.79 -15.38
N GLY A 34 -6.51 23.44 -14.12
CA GLY A 34 -7.86 23.36 -13.57
C GLY A 34 -8.63 22.08 -13.96
N SER A 35 -8.00 21.15 -14.66
CA SER A 35 -8.61 19.84 -14.97
C SER A 35 -8.40 18.84 -13.82
N PHE A 36 -9.27 17.83 -13.73
CA PHE A 36 -9.19 16.80 -12.69
C PHE A 36 -8.78 15.44 -13.25
N ILE A 37 -7.86 14.76 -12.57
CA ILE A 37 -7.49 13.37 -12.84
C ILE A 37 -8.02 12.47 -11.73
N ASP A 38 -8.67 11.36 -12.10
CA ASP A 38 -9.05 10.31 -11.17
C ASP A 38 -7.80 9.60 -10.62
N THR A 39 -7.66 9.61 -9.30
CA THR A 39 -6.55 8.98 -8.58
C THR A 39 -7.06 7.83 -7.73
N PHE A 40 -6.28 6.75 -7.65
CA PHE A 40 -6.64 5.58 -6.85
C PHE A 40 -5.49 5.20 -5.93
N LYS A 41 -5.64 5.59 -4.66
CA LYS A 41 -4.59 5.36 -3.67
C LYS A 41 -4.71 3.93 -3.12
N PRO A 42 -3.68 3.08 -3.26
CA PRO A 42 -3.69 1.77 -2.62
C PRO A 42 -3.60 1.91 -1.10
N ILE A 43 -4.38 1.10 -0.40
CA ILE A 43 -4.47 1.02 1.06
C ILE A 43 -4.18 -0.42 1.47
N LEU A 44 -3.22 -0.60 2.37
CA LEU A 44 -2.87 -1.90 2.91
C LEU A 44 -3.96 -2.41 3.83
N LEU A 45 -4.50 -3.59 3.51
CA LEU A 45 -5.41 -4.30 4.39
C LEU A 45 -4.64 -4.98 5.53
N HIS A 46 -5.30 -5.22 6.65
CA HIS A 46 -4.72 -5.96 7.77
C HIS A 46 -4.16 -7.34 7.34
N LYS A 47 -4.92 -8.09 6.53
CA LYS A 47 -4.47 -9.36 5.93
C LYS A 47 -3.17 -9.19 5.11
N GLY A 48 -3.04 -8.08 4.41
CA GLY A 48 -1.84 -7.73 3.66
C GLY A 48 -0.65 -7.44 4.55
N GLY A 49 -0.86 -6.71 5.65
CA GLY A 49 0.16 -6.49 6.68
C GLY A 49 0.67 -7.80 7.27
N VAL A 50 -0.23 -8.71 7.66
CA VAL A 50 0.12 -10.05 8.15
C VAL A 50 0.91 -10.84 7.10
N TRP A 51 0.50 -10.79 5.83
CA TRP A 51 1.23 -11.48 4.75
C TRP A 51 2.63 -10.91 4.54
N LEU A 52 2.78 -9.58 4.49
CA LEU A 52 4.07 -8.90 4.34
C LEU A 52 5.01 -9.25 5.49
N TYR A 53 4.52 -9.20 6.72
CA TYR A 53 5.32 -9.56 7.90
C TYR A 53 5.81 -11.02 7.83
N ARG A 54 4.96 -11.95 7.37
CA ARG A 54 5.38 -13.35 7.16
C ARG A 54 6.42 -13.52 6.06
N GLN A 55 6.36 -12.75 4.97
CA GLN A 55 7.38 -12.80 3.93
C GLN A 55 8.70 -12.20 4.41
N TYR A 56 8.63 -11.13 5.21
CA TYR A 56 9.78 -10.52 5.87
C TYR A 56 10.51 -11.53 6.75
N LEU A 57 9.81 -12.21 7.66
CA LEU A 57 10.40 -13.22 8.54
C LEU A 57 11.04 -14.39 7.77
N LYS A 58 10.63 -14.62 6.52
CA LYS A 58 11.19 -15.64 5.64
C LYS A 58 12.36 -15.15 4.78
N GLY A 59 12.78 -13.88 4.92
CA GLY A 59 13.82 -13.27 4.09
C GLY A 59 13.44 -13.14 2.61
N ARG A 60 12.14 -13.20 2.29
CA ARG A 60 11.65 -13.21 0.89
C ARG A 60 11.37 -11.83 0.33
N LEU A 61 11.45 -10.80 1.16
CA LEU A 61 11.28 -9.42 0.72
C LEU A 61 12.64 -8.81 0.41
N PRO A 62 12.80 -8.15 -0.75
CA PRO A 62 13.97 -7.33 -0.99
C PRO A 62 13.94 -6.13 -0.04
N MET A 63 14.89 -6.10 0.90
CA MET A 63 15.03 -5.01 1.86
C MET A 63 15.98 -3.93 1.33
N LYS A 64 15.90 -2.72 1.88
CA LYS A 64 16.88 -1.67 1.60
C LYS A 64 18.27 -2.11 2.08
N LYS A 65 19.32 -1.68 1.39
CA LYS A 65 20.72 -1.97 1.79
C LYS A 65 21.05 -1.50 3.21
N VAL A 66 20.45 -0.38 3.63
CA VAL A 66 20.63 0.23 4.95
C VAL A 66 19.66 -0.29 6.01
N TRP A 67 18.90 -1.36 5.71
CA TRP A 67 17.97 -1.94 6.66
C TRP A 67 18.75 -2.77 7.68
N ASP A 68 18.71 -2.34 8.93
CA ASP A 68 19.39 -2.97 10.08
C ASP A 68 18.69 -4.25 10.57
N GLY A 69 17.43 -4.47 10.20
CA GLY A 69 16.66 -5.62 10.66
C GLY A 69 16.05 -5.45 12.06
N GLU A 70 16.32 -4.32 12.72
CA GLU A 70 15.89 -4.08 14.10
C GLU A 70 14.51 -3.43 14.12
N PHE A 71 13.51 -4.23 14.43
CA PHE A 71 12.13 -3.78 14.65
C PHE A 71 11.97 -3.24 16.06
N THR A 72 12.65 -2.15 16.37
CA THR A 72 12.40 -1.48 17.63
C THR A 72 11.80 -0.11 17.38
N HIS A 73 10.49 0.00 17.65
CA HIS A 73 9.95 1.24 18.19
C HIS A 73 10.49 1.39 19.62
N VAL A 74 11.81 1.48 19.82
CA VAL A 74 12.30 2.05 21.08
C VAL A 74 11.91 3.51 20.99
N LYS A 75 10.77 3.87 21.59
CA LYS A 75 10.57 5.24 22.04
C LYS A 75 11.50 5.40 23.24
N GLY A 76 12.80 5.48 22.97
CA GLY A 76 13.80 5.80 23.94
C GLY A 76 13.60 7.26 24.29
N TRP A 77 12.77 7.53 25.30
CA TRP A 77 12.95 8.74 26.06
C TRP A 77 14.31 8.60 26.75
N THR A 78 15.30 9.30 26.23
CA THR A 78 16.57 9.49 26.92
C THR A 78 16.26 10.20 28.23
N VAL A 79 16.19 9.46 29.34
CA VAL A 79 16.46 10.06 30.65
C VAL A 79 17.98 10.01 30.77
N ALA A 80 18.65 11.11 30.42
CA ALA A 80 20.08 11.26 30.61
C ALA A 80 20.32 12.33 31.68
N ALA A 81 20.82 11.83 32.82
CA ALA A 81 21.48 12.48 33.95
C ALA A 81 20.74 13.60 34.70
#